data_AF-A0A521U9K0-F1
#
_entry.id   AF-A0A521U9K0-F1
#
_cell.length_a   1.000
_cell.length_b   1.000
_cell.length_c   1.000
_cell.angle_alpha   90.00
_cell.angle_beta   90.00
_cell.angle_gamma   90.00
#
_symmetry.space_group_name_H-M   'P 1'
#
loop_
_entity.id
_entity.type
_entity.pdbx_description
1 polymer ?
#
loop_
_entity_poly.entity_id
_entity_poly.type
_entity_poly.pdbx_seq_one_letter_code
_entity_poly.pdbx_strand_id
1 'polypeptide(L)'
;MRRVLPFCLLALSACSGATPLSEPDAAADVVTADVAAAHVVVSAAIASASLANDCPSPDGGSAGIAESCARRPAVDGGGAFDSACGSYCRQTNLQINFTVASIGTPPPFAPALPLTITRVRLLDGATDAELDVLTPREPQRWEGSQYVGWDNTLRGFGETRASYKLTAPNWVRIAGMNTWSTYGRPFRLEVTVSVNGQTLVLRSGELMRAPEVVT
;
A
#
# COMPACT_ATOMS: atom_id res chain seq x y z
N MET A 1 -50.63 13.86 62.21
CA MET A 1 -50.61 15.32 61.95
C MET A 1 -49.99 15.57 60.59
N ARG A 2 -50.59 16.47 59.79
CA ARG A 2 -50.20 16.91 58.44
C ARG A 2 -48.90 17.75 58.42
N ARG A 3 -48.13 17.67 57.32
CA ARG A 3 -47.61 18.75 56.43
C ARG A 3 -46.37 18.23 55.67
N VAL A 4 -46.44 17.96 54.36
CA VAL A 4 -46.23 18.85 53.19
C VAL A 4 -44.77 19.32 53.01
N LEU A 5 -44.16 18.78 51.93
CA LEU A 5 -42.96 19.09 51.12
C LEU A 5 -42.44 20.56 51.12
N PRO A 6 -41.13 20.84 50.81
CA PRO A 6 -40.70 20.93 49.39
C PRO A 6 -39.22 20.65 49.01
N PHE A 7 -39.06 20.28 47.74
CA PHE A 7 -38.06 20.72 46.74
C PHE A 7 -36.56 20.42 46.90
N CYS A 8 -36.13 19.40 46.15
CA CYS A 8 -35.26 19.49 44.96
C CYS A 8 -34.29 20.69 44.84
N LEU A 9 -32.99 20.41 44.92
CA LEU A 9 -31.97 21.11 44.14
C LEU A 9 -30.85 20.13 43.77
N LEU A 10 -30.89 19.71 42.50
CA LEU A 10 -29.88 18.95 41.79
C LEU A 10 -28.58 19.77 41.70
N ALA A 11 -27.48 19.24 42.21
CA ALA A 11 -26.14 19.67 41.83
C ALA A 11 -25.62 18.74 40.73
N LEU A 12 -25.74 19.17 39.47
CA LEU A 12 -25.02 18.55 38.35
C LEU A 12 -23.52 18.86 38.51
N SER A 13 -22.72 17.86 38.91
CA SER A 13 -21.28 17.92 38.67
C SER A 13 -21.01 17.49 37.23
N ALA A 14 -20.75 18.48 36.38
CA ALA A 14 -20.24 18.26 35.02
C ALA A 14 -18.80 17.72 35.12
N CYS A 15 -18.64 16.41 34.93
CA CYS A 15 -17.34 15.85 34.59
C CYS A 15 -17.13 16.03 33.09
N SER A 16 -16.19 16.90 32.76
CA SER A 16 -15.65 17.18 31.44
C SER A 16 -15.45 15.89 30.64
N GLY A 17 -16.31 15.68 29.64
CA GLY A 17 -16.07 14.70 28.59
C GLY A 17 -14.94 15.21 27.71
N ALA A 18 -13.73 14.72 27.95
CA ALA A 18 -12.67 14.77 26.96
C ALA A 18 -13.09 13.83 25.81
N THR A 19 -13.71 14.40 24.77
CA THR A 19 -13.74 13.75 23.46
C THR A 19 -12.30 13.52 23.04
N PRO A 20 -11.83 12.27 22.85
CA PRO A 20 -10.59 12.08 22.12
C PRO A 20 -10.81 12.67 20.73
N LEU A 21 -10.00 13.66 20.38
CA LEU A 21 -9.86 14.10 19.00
C LEU A 21 -9.45 12.85 18.22
N SER A 22 -10.36 12.30 17.43
CA SER A 22 -9.99 11.40 16.36
C SER A 22 -9.16 12.22 15.39
N GLU A 23 -7.83 12.18 15.55
CA GLU A 23 -6.92 12.42 14.43
C GLU A 23 -7.41 11.52 13.29
N PRO A 24 -7.63 12.04 12.07
CA PRO A 24 -7.87 11.20 10.92
C PRO A 24 -6.55 10.52 10.59
N ASP A 25 -6.23 9.47 11.35
CA ASP A 25 -5.22 8.52 10.93
C ASP A 25 -5.78 7.94 9.64
N ALA A 26 -5.21 8.36 8.50
CA ALA A 26 -5.60 7.91 7.18
C ALA A 26 -5.19 6.45 7.05
N ALA A 27 -5.85 5.56 7.78
CA ALA A 27 -5.61 4.14 7.73
C ALA A 27 -6.07 3.61 6.38
N ALA A 28 -5.30 2.67 5.82
CA ALA A 28 -5.72 1.95 4.64
C ALA A 28 -7.02 1.19 4.93
N ASP A 29 -7.93 1.17 3.94
CA ASP A 29 -9.22 0.51 4.10
C ASP A 29 -9.08 -1.01 4.07
N VAL A 30 -9.83 -1.69 4.93
CA VAL A 30 -9.92 -3.16 4.94
C VAL A 30 -11.13 -3.55 4.12
N VAL A 31 -10.90 -4.19 2.98
CA VAL A 31 -11.96 -4.59 2.06
C VAL A 31 -12.14 -6.09 2.09
N THR A 32 -13.39 -6.53 2.10
CA THR A 32 -13.75 -7.94 2.23
C THR A 32 -14.56 -8.40 1.02
N ALA A 33 -14.31 -9.62 0.55
CA ALA A 33 -15.07 -10.28 -0.49
C ALA A 33 -15.41 -11.73 -0.11
N ASP A 34 -16.66 -12.10 -0.37
CA ASP A 34 -17.16 -13.45 -0.19
C ASP A 34 -16.82 -14.27 -1.45
N VAL A 35 -15.94 -15.26 -1.30
CA VAL A 35 -15.63 -16.22 -2.35
C VAL A 35 -16.52 -17.44 -2.17
N ALA A 36 -17.80 -17.27 -2.50
CA ALA A 36 -18.85 -18.26 -2.22
C ALA A 36 -18.53 -19.67 -2.73
N ALA A 37 -17.96 -19.78 -3.94
CA ALA A 37 -17.57 -21.07 -4.52
C ALA A 37 -16.51 -21.83 -3.70
N ALA A 38 -15.74 -21.12 -2.87
CA ALA A 38 -14.74 -21.70 -2.00
C ALA A 38 -15.15 -21.72 -0.51
N HIS A 39 -16.37 -21.27 -0.17
CA HIS A 39 -16.86 -21.17 1.21
C HIS A 39 -15.92 -20.38 2.13
N VAL A 40 -15.35 -19.29 1.61
CA VAL A 40 -14.44 -18.43 2.36
C VAL A 40 -14.73 -16.95 2.15
N VAL A 41 -14.28 -16.17 3.13
CA VAL A 41 -14.22 -14.73 3.10
C VAL A 41 -12.76 -14.32 3.00
N VAL A 42 -12.45 -13.45 2.06
CA VAL A 42 -11.12 -12.86 1.90
C VAL A 42 -11.20 -11.41 2.29
N SER A 43 -10.42 -11.02 3.31
CA SER A 43 -10.21 -9.61 3.66
C SER A 43 -8.81 -9.18 3.22
N ALA A 44 -8.68 -7.96 2.73
CA ALA A 44 -7.41 -7.43 2.26
C ALA A 44 -7.26 -5.95 2.63
N ALA A 45 -6.04 -5.54 2.95
CA ALA A 45 -5.70 -4.14 3.21
C ALA A 45 -4.26 -3.85 2.80
N ILE A 46 -4.01 -2.62 2.32
CA ILE A 46 -2.65 -2.16 2.06
C ILE A 46 -1.97 -1.94 3.42
N ALA A 47 -0.97 -2.77 3.73
CA ALA A 47 -0.24 -2.70 4.98
C ALA A 47 0.81 -1.59 4.97
N SER A 48 1.46 -1.37 3.82
CA SER A 48 2.39 -0.26 3.60
C SER A 48 2.63 -0.05 2.12
N ALA A 49 3.09 1.14 1.75
CA ALA A 49 3.57 1.43 0.41
C ALA A 49 4.64 2.52 0.48
N SER A 50 5.58 2.51 -0.47
CA SER A 50 6.57 3.56 -0.63
C SER A 50 6.62 4.03 -2.08
N LEU A 51 6.67 5.35 -2.28
CA LEU A 51 6.77 5.97 -3.60
C LEU A 51 8.18 6.49 -3.81
N ALA A 52 8.89 5.91 -4.78
CA ALA A 52 10.27 6.24 -5.08
C ALA A 52 10.61 5.95 -6.55
N ASN A 53 11.68 5.18 -6.80
CA ASN A 53 12.17 4.84 -8.12
C ASN A 53 11.85 3.39 -8.49
N ASP A 54 12.25 2.99 -9.69
CA ASP A 54 12.15 1.62 -10.18
C ASP A 54 13.55 1.02 -10.28
N CYS A 55 13.94 0.28 -9.26
CA CYS A 55 15.28 -0.27 -9.12
C CYS A 55 15.43 -1.54 -9.95
N PRO A 56 16.60 -1.74 -10.58
CA PRO A 56 16.89 -2.96 -11.31
C PRO A 56 16.87 -4.17 -10.36
N SER A 57 16.31 -5.27 -10.83
CA SER A 57 16.23 -6.51 -10.06
C SER A 57 17.45 -7.40 -10.32
N PRO A 58 17.99 -8.07 -9.29
CA PRO A 58 19.25 -8.80 -9.38
C PRO A 58 19.22 -9.97 -10.38
N ASP A 59 18.04 -10.49 -10.72
CA ASP A 59 17.88 -11.63 -11.64
C ASP A 59 17.86 -11.21 -13.12
N GLY A 60 17.84 -9.90 -13.41
CA GLY A 60 17.90 -9.34 -14.75
C GLY A 60 19.34 -9.12 -15.19
N GLY A 61 20.00 -10.18 -15.65
CA GLY A 61 21.25 -10.16 -16.43
C GLY A 61 22.15 -8.94 -16.23
N SER A 62 23.08 -9.03 -15.28
CA SER A 62 24.07 -8.02 -14.88
C SER A 62 24.97 -7.49 -16.01
N ALA A 63 24.89 -8.04 -17.22
CA ALA A 63 25.73 -7.70 -18.36
C ALA A 63 25.33 -6.37 -19.04
N GLY A 64 24.05 -5.98 -19.06
CA GLY A 64 23.60 -4.76 -19.75
C GLY A 64 23.62 -3.49 -18.89
N ILE A 65 23.50 -3.65 -17.57
CA ILE A 65 23.36 -2.52 -16.63
C ILE A 65 24.72 -2.01 -16.18
N ALA A 66 25.69 -2.91 -15.93
CA ALA A 66 27.06 -2.51 -15.65
C ALA A 66 27.67 -1.70 -16.81
N GLU A 67 27.34 -2.06 -18.06
CA GLU A 67 27.86 -1.37 -19.24
C GLU A 67 27.18 -0.03 -19.54
N SER A 68 25.89 0.13 -19.19
CA SER A 68 25.18 1.41 -19.29
C SER A 68 25.52 2.37 -18.15
N CYS A 69 25.88 1.84 -16.97
CA CYS A 69 26.43 2.61 -15.86
C CYS A 69 27.90 3.02 -16.08
N ALA A 70 28.71 2.16 -16.72
CA ALA A 70 30.13 2.44 -16.97
C ALA A 70 30.39 3.35 -18.19
N ARG A 71 29.45 3.48 -19.13
CA ARG A 71 29.61 4.28 -20.37
C ARG A 71 29.17 5.74 -20.27
N ARG A 72 28.66 6.22 -19.14
CA ARG A 72 28.21 7.62 -19.03
C ARG A 72 29.34 8.50 -18.46
N PRO A 73 29.82 9.51 -19.21
CA PRO A 73 30.77 10.48 -18.67
C PRO A 73 30.10 11.22 -17.50
N ALA A 74 30.84 11.46 -16.42
CA ALA A 74 30.45 12.43 -15.41
C ALA A 74 30.32 13.80 -16.10
N VAL A 75 29.08 14.25 -16.32
CA VAL A 75 28.83 15.61 -16.78
C VAL A 75 28.81 16.51 -15.55
N ASP A 76 29.86 17.30 -15.39
CA ASP A 76 29.92 18.42 -14.45
C ASP A 76 28.80 19.41 -14.80
N GLY A 77 27.66 19.29 -14.12
CA GLY A 77 26.53 20.20 -14.33
C GLY A 77 25.17 19.63 -13.92
N GLY A 78 24.90 19.59 -12.60
CA GLY A 78 23.58 19.88 -11.99
C GLY A 78 22.31 19.29 -12.61
N GLY A 79 22.31 18.05 -13.09
CA GLY A 79 21.13 17.36 -13.59
C GLY A 79 21.07 15.94 -13.02
N ALA A 80 19.96 15.63 -12.34
CA ALA A 80 19.50 14.31 -11.87
C ALA A 80 20.55 13.20 -11.87
N PHE A 81 21.10 12.88 -10.69
CA PHE A 81 21.86 11.65 -10.53
C PHE A 81 20.93 10.47 -10.75
N ASP A 82 20.98 9.93 -11.96
CA ASP A 82 20.17 8.81 -12.40
C ASP A 82 20.41 7.62 -11.45
N SER A 83 19.40 7.34 -10.62
CA SER A 83 19.37 6.35 -9.55
C SER A 83 19.50 4.89 -10.05
N ALA A 84 19.88 4.70 -11.30
CA ALA A 84 19.98 3.42 -12.00
C ALA A 84 21.26 2.63 -11.66
N CYS A 85 22.25 3.26 -11.03
CA CYS A 85 23.61 2.72 -10.90
C CYS A 85 24.14 2.72 -9.45
N GLY A 86 23.57 1.87 -8.59
CA GLY A 86 24.25 1.32 -7.41
C GLY A 86 24.18 2.09 -6.08
N SER A 87 24.00 1.32 -5.00
CA SER A 87 23.98 1.65 -3.57
C SER A 87 22.75 2.35 -2.97
N TYR A 88 22.03 3.22 -3.67
CA TYR A 88 20.96 4.04 -3.04
C TYR A 88 19.62 4.09 -3.77
N CYS A 89 19.33 3.13 -4.66
CA CYS A 89 18.02 3.09 -5.29
C CYS A 89 16.95 2.66 -4.27
N ARG A 90 16.00 3.57 -3.98
CA ARG A 90 14.79 3.26 -3.21
C ARG A 90 13.70 2.80 -4.15
N GLN A 91 13.22 1.58 -3.95
CA GLN A 91 12.20 0.95 -4.78
C GLN A 91 10.79 1.47 -4.40
N THR A 92 9.97 1.71 -5.42
CA THR A 92 8.52 1.86 -5.22
C THR A 92 7.94 0.50 -4.86
N ASN A 93 7.34 0.38 -3.67
CA ASN A 93 6.85 -0.89 -3.15
C ASN A 93 5.39 -0.81 -2.71
N LEU A 94 4.80 -1.99 -2.59
CA LEU A 94 3.46 -2.19 -2.08
C LEU A 94 3.43 -3.46 -1.23
N GLN A 95 2.94 -3.36 0.00
CA GLN A 95 2.67 -4.51 0.85
C GLN A 95 1.17 -4.61 1.13
N ILE A 96 0.62 -5.80 0.98
CA ILE A 96 -0.81 -6.10 1.20
C ILE A 96 -0.90 -7.25 2.18
N ASN A 97 -1.75 -7.09 3.20
CA ASN A 97 -2.15 -8.19 4.08
C ASN A 97 -3.47 -8.77 3.59
N PHE A 98 -3.48 -10.07 3.35
CA PHE A 98 -4.68 -10.85 3.05
C PHE A 98 -5.02 -11.73 4.24
N THR A 99 -6.30 -11.91 4.54
CA THR A 99 -6.79 -12.87 5.53
C THR A 99 -7.89 -13.71 4.93
N VAL A 100 -7.74 -15.03 5.01
CA VAL A 100 -8.74 -16.00 4.54
C VAL A 100 -9.41 -16.65 5.74
N ALA A 101 -10.74 -16.52 5.84
CA ALA A 101 -11.56 -17.14 6.87
C ALA A 101 -12.63 -18.04 6.24
N SER A 102 -12.98 -19.15 6.88
CA SER A 102 -14.09 -19.99 6.42
C SER A 102 -15.45 -19.35 6.75
N ILE A 103 -16.42 -19.53 5.87
CA ILE A 103 -17.83 -19.24 6.15
C ILE A 103 -18.67 -20.52 6.08
N GLY A 104 -19.53 -20.68 7.08
CA GLY A 104 -20.33 -21.89 7.23
C GLY A 104 -19.47 -23.12 7.56
N THR A 105 -19.89 -24.29 7.07
CA THR A 105 -19.16 -25.54 7.27
C THR A 105 -17.85 -25.52 6.47
N PRO A 106 -16.67 -25.59 7.12
CA PRO A 106 -15.39 -25.52 6.43
C PRO A 106 -15.24 -26.67 5.41
N PRO A 107 -14.70 -26.41 4.22
CA PRO A 107 -14.37 -27.47 3.28
C PRO A 107 -13.34 -28.44 3.89
N PRO A 108 -13.32 -29.72 3.47
CA PRO A 108 -12.39 -30.73 4.00
C PRO A 108 -10.92 -30.42 3.68
N PHE A 109 -10.66 -29.54 2.71
CA PHE A 109 -9.34 -29.05 2.35
C PHE A 109 -9.35 -27.54 2.28
N ALA A 110 -8.25 -26.90 2.68
CA ALA A 110 -8.13 -25.46 2.55
C ALA A 110 -8.07 -25.06 1.06
N PRO A 111 -8.77 -23.99 0.66
CA PRO A 111 -8.81 -23.58 -0.74
C PRO A 111 -7.46 -23.03 -1.20
N ALA A 112 -7.21 -23.17 -2.50
CA ALA A 112 -6.18 -22.42 -3.21
C ALA A 112 -6.88 -21.33 -4.02
N LEU A 113 -6.64 -20.06 -3.66
CA LEU A 113 -7.29 -18.90 -4.28
C LEU A 113 -6.25 -18.15 -5.11
N PRO A 114 -6.29 -18.26 -6.45
CA PRO A 114 -5.39 -17.48 -7.29
C PRO A 114 -5.72 -16.00 -7.17
N LEU A 115 -4.68 -15.18 -7.16
CA LEU A 115 -4.75 -13.74 -7.02
C LEU A 115 -4.04 -13.04 -8.18
N THR A 116 -4.64 -11.96 -8.68
CA THR A 116 -4.05 -11.10 -9.69
C THR A 116 -4.26 -9.64 -9.32
N ILE A 117 -3.18 -8.86 -9.22
CA ILE A 117 -3.30 -7.39 -9.21
C ILE A 117 -3.55 -6.93 -10.64
N THR A 118 -4.75 -6.42 -10.91
CA THR A 118 -5.17 -6.03 -12.26
C THR A 118 -4.84 -4.58 -12.57
N ARG A 119 -4.78 -3.71 -11.54
CA ARG A 119 -4.43 -2.30 -11.70
C ARG A 119 -3.88 -1.71 -10.39
N VAL A 120 -2.86 -0.87 -10.51
CA VAL A 120 -2.40 0.00 -9.41
C VAL A 120 -2.42 1.43 -9.92
N ARG A 121 -3.25 2.29 -9.34
CA ARG A 121 -3.38 3.70 -9.70
C ARG A 121 -2.70 4.56 -8.64
N LEU A 122 -1.88 5.50 -9.09
CA LEU A 122 -1.41 6.61 -8.26
C LEU A 122 -2.41 7.74 -8.37
N LEU A 123 -2.96 8.16 -7.25
CA LEU A 123 -3.93 9.25 -7.15
C LEU A 123 -3.30 10.46 -6.46
N ASP A 124 -3.77 11.64 -6.84
CA ASP A 124 -3.54 12.87 -6.08
C ASP A 124 -4.27 12.80 -4.72
N GLY A 125 -3.56 13.04 -3.62
CA GLY A 125 -4.13 12.88 -2.28
C GLY A 125 -5.22 13.91 -1.91
N ALA A 126 -5.27 15.05 -2.61
CA ALA A 126 -6.26 16.10 -2.34
C ALA A 126 -7.54 15.96 -3.19
N THR A 127 -7.41 15.46 -4.43
CA THR A 127 -8.49 15.44 -5.42
C THR A 127 -8.93 14.04 -5.85
N ASP A 128 -8.21 12.99 -5.43
CA ASP A 128 -8.36 11.61 -5.90
C ASP A 128 -8.22 11.46 -7.44
N ALA A 129 -7.67 12.47 -8.13
CA ALA A 129 -7.43 12.42 -9.56
C ALA A 129 -6.33 11.42 -9.90
N GLU A 130 -6.52 10.60 -10.93
CA GLU A 130 -5.49 9.67 -11.41
C GLU A 130 -4.31 10.42 -12.02
N LEU A 131 -3.11 10.15 -11.50
CA LEU A 131 -1.85 10.73 -11.93
C LEU A 131 -1.03 9.73 -12.75
N ASP A 132 -1.10 8.45 -12.39
CA ASP A 132 -0.37 7.38 -13.06
C ASP A 132 -0.97 6.00 -12.82
N VAL A 133 -0.53 5.02 -13.62
CA VAL A 133 -0.77 3.59 -13.41
C VAL A 133 0.57 2.89 -13.26
N LEU A 134 0.75 2.18 -12.16
CA LEU A 134 1.97 1.46 -11.83
C LEU A 134 1.81 -0.03 -12.13
N THR A 135 2.88 -0.67 -12.58
CA THR A 135 2.89 -2.10 -12.89
C THR A 135 3.55 -2.88 -11.75
N PRO A 136 2.85 -3.83 -11.10
CA PRO A 136 3.44 -4.70 -10.10
C PRO A 136 4.31 -5.78 -10.75
N ARG A 137 5.40 -6.16 -10.07
CA ARG A 137 6.27 -7.29 -10.43
C ARG A 137 6.85 -7.95 -9.19
N GLU A 138 7.48 -9.09 -9.40
CA GLU A 138 8.20 -9.86 -8.37
C GLU A 138 7.35 -10.05 -7.10
N PRO A 139 6.22 -10.76 -7.22
CA PRO A 139 5.41 -11.12 -6.07
C PRO A 139 6.24 -11.89 -5.04
N GLN A 140 6.17 -11.45 -3.79
CA GLN A 140 6.79 -12.12 -2.65
C GLN A 140 5.78 -12.30 -1.52
N ARG A 141 5.98 -13.33 -0.70
CA ARG A 141 5.23 -13.54 0.56
C ARG A 141 6.16 -13.61 1.75
N TRP A 142 5.69 -13.14 2.90
CA TRP A 142 6.40 -13.32 4.16
C TRP A 142 6.29 -14.77 4.61
N GLU A 143 7.43 -15.43 4.83
CA GLU A 143 7.50 -16.80 5.31
C GLU A 143 8.61 -16.94 6.35
N GLY A 144 8.25 -17.36 7.56
CA GLY A 144 9.17 -17.40 8.70
C GLY A 144 9.68 -15.99 9.06
N SER A 145 10.86 -15.66 8.58
CA SER A 145 11.58 -14.41 8.87
C SER A 145 11.99 -13.61 7.63
N GLN A 146 11.53 -13.98 6.43
CA GLN A 146 11.93 -13.32 5.19
C GLN A 146 10.84 -13.34 4.12
N TYR A 147 10.99 -12.46 3.13
CA TYR A 147 10.19 -12.50 1.92
C TYR A 147 10.78 -13.51 0.93
N VAL A 148 9.94 -14.43 0.44
CA VAL A 148 10.29 -15.41 -0.58
C VAL A 148 9.42 -15.22 -1.82
N GLY A 149 9.91 -15.65 -2.99
CA GLY A 149 9.12 -15.61 -4.24
C GLY A 149 7.78 -16.34 -4.08
N TRP A 150 6.72 -15.77 -4.65
CA TRP A 150 5.36 -16.24 -4.46
C TRP A 150 4.58 -16.31 -5.78
N ASP A 151 3.74 -17.33 -5.93
CA ASP A 151 2.92 -17.59 -7.12
C ASP A 151 1.60 -16.80 -7.16
N ASN A 152 1.40 -15.85 -6.23
CA ASN A 152 0.12 -15.18 -5.99
C ASN A 152 -1.05 -16.14 -5.72
N THR A 153 -0.83 -17.26 -5.04
CA THR A 153 -1.93 -18.12 -4.59
C THR A 153 -2.05 -18.08 -3.07
N LEU A 154 -3.21 -17.65 -2.57
CA LEU A 154 -3.54 -17.78 -1.15
C LEU A 154 -3.86 -19.24 -0.86
N ARG A 155 -3.17 -19.83 0.12
CA ARG A 155 -3.31 -21.23 0.50
C ARG A 155 -3.56 -21.29 1.99
N GLY A 156 -4.55 -22.08 2.41
CA GLY A 156 -4.86 -22.17 3.84
C GLY A 156 -5.86 -21.11 4.31
N PHE A 157 -6.15 -21.19 5.60
CA PHE A 157 -6.81 -20.12 6.35
C PHE A 157 -5.76 -19.28 7.06
N GLY A 158 -6.12 -18.05 7.41
CA GLY A 158 -5.26 -17.12 8.13
C GLY A 158 -4.63 -16.05 7.25
N GLU A 159 -3.54 -15.47 7.75
CA GLU A 159 -2.92 -14.28 7.18
C GLU A 159 -1.86 -14.63 6.14
N THR A 160 -1.82 -13.86 5.06
CA THR A 160 -0.73 -13.83 4.08
C THR A 160 -0.28 -12.39 3.89
N ARG A 161 0.99 -12.11 4.18
CA ARG A 161 1.61 -10.80 3.90
C ARG A 161 2.33 -10.88 2.58
N ALA A 162 1.88 -10.11 1.61
CA ALA A 162 2.46 -10.05 0.27
C ALA A 162 3.20 -8.75 0.05
N SER A 163 4.28 -8.79 -0.72
CA SER A 163 5.04 -7.63 -1.17
C SER A 163 5.20 -7.66 -2.68
N TYR A 164 5.15 -6.47 -3.29
CA TYR A 164 5.31 -6.25 -4.71
C TYR A 164 6.24 -5.08 -4.95
N LYS A 165 7.12 -5.23 -5.94
CA LYS A 165 7.81 -4.09 -6.56
C LYS A 165 6.86 -3.45 -7.57
N LEU A 166 6.79 -2.13 -7.58
CA LEU A 166 6.04 -1.38 -8.59
C LEU A 166 6.99 -0.61 -9.50
N THR A 167 6.58 -0.34 -10.74
CA THR A 167 7.24 0.69 -11.56
C THR A 167 7.21 2.04 -10.85
N ALA A 168 8.18 2.90 -11.16
CA ALA A 168 8.21 4.27 -10.63
C ALA A 168 7.07 5.10 -11.19
N PRO A 169 6.47 6.00 -10.40
CA PRO A 169 5.63 7.05 -10.95
C PRO A 169 6.39 7.94 -11.91
N ASN A 170 5.74 8.40 -12.97
CA ASN A 170 6.30 9.37 -13.91
C ASN A 170 6.26 10.78 -13.29
N TRP A 171 7.22 11.07 -12.42
CA TRP A 171 7.31 12.34 -11.70
C TRP A 171 7.41 13.56 -12.62
N VAL A 172 8.02 13.42 -13.79
CA VAL A 172 8.10 14.49 -14.81
C VAL A 172 6.72 14.81 -15.37
N ARG A 173 5.91 13.79 -15.69
CA ARG A 173 4.53 14.00 -16.18
C ARG A 173 3.63 14.59 -15.08
N ILE A 174 3.83 14.17 -13.83
CA ILE A 174 3.01 14.60 -12.69
C ILE A 174 3.26 16.06 -12.30
N ALA A 175 4.51 16.52 -12.43
CA ALA A 175 4.96 17.82 -11.89
C ALA A 175 5.41 18.83 -12.97
N GLY A 176 5.48 18.40 -14.23
CA GLY A 176 6.07 19.16 -15.31
C GLY A 176 7.54 19.46 -15.04
N MET A 177 7.94 20.72 -15.26
CA MET A 177 9.33 21.18 -15.08
C MET A 177 9.78 21.28 -13.62
N ASN A 178 8.86 21.19 -12.64
CA ASN A 178 9.18 21.33 -11.22
C ASN A 178 8.91 20.03 -10.45
N THR A 179 9.72 19.00 -10.70
CA THR A 179 9.61 17.70 -10.03
C THR A 179 9.76 17.78 -8.50
N TRP A 180 10.45 18.78 -7.98
CA TRP A 180 10.58 19.03 -6.55
C TRP A 180 9.25 19.28 -5.84
N SER A 181 8.26 19.83 -6.55
CA SER A 181 6.90 20.03 -6.02
C SER A 181 6.23 18.73 -5.56
N THR A 182 6.69 17.57 -6.03
CA THR A 182 6.12 16.27 -5.65
C THR A 182 6.52 15.81 -4.24
N TYR A 183 7.60 16.33 -3.66
CA TYR A 183 8.03 15.91 -2.32
C TYR A 183 7.14 16.44 -1.20
N GLY A 184 6.43 17.55 -1.43
CA GLY A 184 5.47 18.14 -0.48
C GLY A 184 4.01 17.84 -0.82
N ARG A 185 3.75 17.00 -1.83
CA ARG A 185 2.40 16.68 -2.32
C ARG A 185 1.94 15.34 -1.75
N PRO A 186 0.71 15.26 -1.21
CA PRO A 186 0.14 13.99 -0.76
C PRO A 186 -0.32 13.14 -1.95
N PHE A 187 -0.16 11.83 -1.84
CA PHE A 187 -0.60 10.84 -2.83
C PHE A 187 -1.37 9.70 -2.17
N ARG A 188 -2.08 8.92 -2.97
CA ARG A 188 -2.67 7.63 -2.55
C ARG A 188 -2.47 6.59 -3.62
N LEU A 189 -2.45 5.32 -3.21
CA LEU A 189 -2.56 4.18 -4.12
C LEU A 189 -3.97 3.61 -4.06
N GLU A 190 -4.55 3.34 -5.22
CA GLU A 190 -5.72 2.49 -5.38
C GLU A 190 -5.32 1.22 -6.12
N VAL A 191 -5.57 0.07 -5.51
CA VAL A 191 -5.13 -1.24 -6.01
C VAL A 191 -6.35 -2.09 -6.28
N THR A 192 -6.56 -2.47 -7.53
CA THR A 192 -7.58 -3.45 -7.91
C THR A 192 -6.96 -4.84 -7.92
N VAL A 193 -7.51 -5.72 -7.09
CA VAL A 193 -7.08 -7.11 -6.91
C VAL A 193 -8.23 -8.03 -7.28
N SER A 194 -7.98 -9.04 -8.09
CA SER A 194 -8.91 -10.14 -8.32
C SER A 194 -8.48 -11.36 -7.52
N VAL A 195 -9.34 -11.89 -6.66
CA VAL A 195 -9.11 -13.11 -5.88
C VAL A 195 -10.15 -14.14 -6.28
N ASN A 196 -9.72 -15.19 -6.99
CA ASN A 196 -10.59 -16.22 -7.53
C ASN A 196 -11.81 -15.63 -8.30
N GLY A 197 -11.57 -14.55 -9.05
CA GLY A 197 -12.60 -13.83 -9.83
C GLY A 197 -13.37 -12.75 -9.05
N GLN A 198 -13.25 -12.66 -7.72
CA GLN A 198 -13.85 -11.59 -6.93
C GLN A 198 -12.94 -10.36 -6.90
N THR A 199 -13.51 -9.18 -7.15
CA THR A 199 -12.73 -7.93 -7.21
C THR A 199 -12.73 -7.22 -5.86
N LEU A 200 -11.55 -6.87 -5.38
CA LEU A 200 -11.28 -6.03 -4.22
C LEU A 200 -10.60 -4.75 -4.72
N VAL A 201 -11.09 -3.59 -4.27
CA VAL A 201 -10.47 -2.28 -4.56
C VAL A 201 -9.93 -1.71 -3.27
N LEU A 202 -8.62 -1.81 -3.08
CA LEU A 202 -7.95 -1.35 -1.87
C LEU A 202 -7.48 0.09 -2.04
N ARG A 203 -7.54 0.88 -0.98
CA ARG A 203 -6.97 2.23 -0.95
C ARG A 203 -5.99 2.36 0.20
N SER A 204 -4.86 3.01 -0.09
CA SER A 204 -3.87 3.33 0.94
C SER A 204 -4.31 4.55 1.75
N GLY A 205 -3.66 4.72 2.89
CA GLY A 205 -3.53 6.03 3.50
C GLY A 205 -2.82 7.05 2.61
N GLU A 206 -2.67 8.25 3.13
CA GLU A 206 -1.85 9.27 2.47
C GLU A 206 -0.37 8.86 2.45
N LEU A 207 0.26 9.04 1.30
CA LEU A 207 1.65 8.72 1.04
C LEU A 207 2.40 9.96 0.61
N MET A 208 3.66 10.06 1.05
CA MET A 208 4.60 11.06 0.57
C MET A 208 5.65 10.38 -0.32
N ARG A 209 6.12 11.10 -1.34
CA ARG A 209 7.29 10.66 -2.11
C ARG A 209 8.51 10.64 -1.19
N ALA A 210 9.25 9.53 -1.18
CA ALA A 210 10.45 9.42 -0.37
C ALA A 210 11.50 10.48 -0.82
N PRO A 211 12.17 11.18 0.11
CA PRO A 211 13.15 12.19 -0.25
C PRO A 211 14.35 11.57 -0.98
N GLU A 212 14.92 12.35 -1.90
CA GLU A 212 16.19 12.01 -2.52
C GLU A 212 17.32 12.24 -1.50
N VAL A 213 18.12 11.22 -1.24
CA VAL A 213 19.32 11.35 -0.40
C VAL A 213 20.41 11.90 -1.30
N VAL A 214 20.69 13.20 -1.18
CA VAL A 214 21.83 13.85 -1.82
C VAL A 214 22.96 13.89 -0.79
N THR A 215 23.99 13.05 -0.97
CA THR A 215 25.23 13.05 -0.17
C THR A 215 26.40 13.45 -1.02
#